data_AF-A0A8T4GEL7-F1
#
_entry.id   AF-A0A8T4GEL7-F1
#
_cell.length_a   1.000
_cell.length_b   1.000
_cell.length_c   1.000
_cell.angle_alpha   90.00
_cell.angle_beta   90.00
_cell.angle_gamma   90.00
#
_symmetry.space_group_name_H-M   'P 1'
#
loop_
_entity.id
_entity.type
_entity.pdbx_description
1 polymer ?
#
loop_
_entity_poly.entity_id
_entity_poly.type
_entity_poly.pdbx_seq_one_letter_code
_entity_poly.pdbx_strand_id
1 'polypeptide(L)' 'MISSLPLQGAAASGIGFLFALLTFVVYVAIIVWTYNDAKQRSDHPAFLWALVVFFAPFLGLVLYWILGRNAY' A
#
# COMPACT_ATOMS: atom_id res chain seq x y z
N MET A 1 0.91 -39.64 21.96
CA MET A 1 1.58 -38.68 21.06
C MET A 1 0.95 -37.32 21.28
N ILE A 2 1.73 -36.26 21.53
CA ILE A 2 1.18 -34.89 21.66
C ILE A 2 0.85 -34.38 20.25
N SER A 3 -0.37 -33.90 20.05
CA SER A 3 -0.80 -33.33 18.78
C SER A 3 -0.14 -31.98 18.54
N SER A 4 0.57 -31.80 17.43
CA SER A 4 1.19 -30.54 17.02
C SER A 4 0.22 -29.55 16.33
N LEU A 5 -1.01 -30.00 16.03
CA LEU A 5 -2.05 -29.20 15.37
C LEU A 5 -2.30 -27.82 16.04
N PRO A 6 -2.39 -27.69 17.38
CA PRO A 6 -2.59 -26.39 18.01
C PRO A 6 -1.39 -25.44 17.82
N LEU A 7 -0.16 -25.98 17.83
CA LEU A 7 1.06 -25.19 17.63
C LEU A 7 1.19 -24.70 16.18
N GLN A 8 0.78 -25.51 15.21
CA GLN A 8 0.75 -25.13 13.80
C GLN A 8 -0.29 -24.03 13.52
N GLY A 9 -1.48 -24.13 14.13
CA GLY A 9 -2.50 -23.08 14.03
C GLY A 9 -2.05 -21.75 14.65
N ALA A 10 -1.41 -21.80 15.83
CA ALA A 10 -0.87 -20.62 16.49
C ALA A 10 0.26 -19.97 15.64
N ALA A 11 1.21 -20.75 15.14
CA ALA A 11 2.29 -20.25 14.30
C ALA A 11 1.76 -19.64 12.98
N ALA A 12 0.80 -20.30 12.32
CA ALA A 12 0.17 -19.78 11.10
C ALA A 12 -0.57 -18.46 11.35
N SER A 13 -1.28 -18.35 12.47
CA SER A 13 -2.00 -17.12 12.84
C SER A 13 -1.05 -15.94 13.14
N GLY A 14 0.08 -16.20 13.83
CA GLY A 14 1.08 -15.18 14.13
C GLY A 14 1.78 -14.66 12.88
N ILE A 15 2.21 -15.57 11.98
CA ILE A 15 2.84 -15.19 10.70
C ILE A 15 1.84 -14.44 9.81
N GLY A 16 0.59 -14.92 9.73
CA GLY A 16 -0.47 -14.25 8.97
C GLY A 16 -0.73 -12.83 9.45
N PHE A 17 -0.77 -12.62 10.77
CA PHE A 17 -0.94 -11.28 11.36
C PHE A 17 0.23 -10.35 11.02
N LEU A 18 1.47 -10.81 11.17
CA LEU A 18 2.66 -10.00 10.84
C LEU A 18 2.70 -9.64 9.35
N PHE A 19 2.33 -10.58 8.47
CA PHE A 19 2.26 -10.34 7.04
C PHE A 19 1.17 -9.31 6.67
N ALA A 20 -0.01 -9.41 7.29
CA ALA A 20 -1.09 -8.44 7.11
C ALA A 20 -0.68 -7.05 7.60
N LEU A 21 0.00 -6.97 8.76
CA LEU A 21 0.51 -5.71 9.30
C LEU A 21 1.56 -5.09 8.38
N LEU A 22 2.51 -5.88 7.89
CA LEU A 22 3.53 -5.41 6.94
C LEU A 22 2.87 -4.88 5.66
N THR A 23 1.91 -5.62 5.10
CA THR A 23 1.19 -5.22 3.89
C THR A 23 0.41 -3.93 4.12
N PHE A 24 -0.23 -3.78 5.29
CA PHE A 24 -0.93 -2.56 5.67
C PHE A 24 0.02 -1.36 5.75
N VAL A 25 1.21 -1.52 6.38
CA VAL A 25 2.22 -0.46 6.45
C VAL A 25 2.72 -0.06 5.06
N VAL A 26 3.01 -1.03 4.19
CA VAL A 26 3.42 -0.77 2.79
C VAL A 26 2.32 -0.02 2.03
N TYR A 27 1.07 -0.43 2.19
CA TYR A 27 -0.06 0.21 1.54
C TYR A 27 -0.23 1.67 1.97
N VAL A 28 -0.18 1.95 3.28
CA VAL A 28 -0.22 3.33 3.79
C VAL A 28 1.00 4.13 3.32
N ALA A 29 2.19 3.55 3.35
CA ALA A 29 3.41 4.20 2.89
C ALA A 29 3.32 4.61 1.42
N ILE A 30 2.74 3.77 0.57
CA ILE A 30 2.49 4.07 -0.85
C ILE A 30 1.55 5.27 -1.02
N ILE A 31 0.45 5.33 -0.26
CA ILE A 31 -0.50 6.46 -0.33
C ILE A 31 0.17 7.77 0.10
N VAL A 32 0.89 7.75 1.22
CA VAL A 32 1.62 8.92 1.74
C VAL A 32 2.72 9.35 0.77
N TRP A 33 3.43 8.39 0.17
CA TRP A 33 4.42 8.65 -0.86
C TRP A 33 3.78 9.34 -2.07
N THR A 34 2.68 8.81 -2.62
CA THR A 34 1.99 9.40 -3.77
C THR A 34 1.56 10.83 -3.46
N TYR A 35 1.00 11.09 -2.27
CA TYR A 35 0.64 12.45 -1.86
C TYR A 35 1.85 13.39 -1.85
N ASN A 36 2.93 13.01 -1.18
CA ASN A 36 4.12 13.85 -1.04
C ASN A 36 4.83 14.10 -2.36
N ASP A 37 4.86 13.10 -3.22
CA ASP A 37 5.45 13.17 -4.55
C ASP A 37 4.59 14.06 -5.47
N ALA A 38 3.26 13.92 -5.43
CA ALA A 38 2.33 14.70 -6.23
C ALA A 38 2.37 16.20 -5.87
N LYS A 39 2.64 16.55 -4.60
CA LYS A 39 2.84 17.94 -4.19
C LYS A 39 3.98 18.64 -4.93
N GLN A 40 4.96 17.89 -5.43
CA GLN A 40 6.16 18.43 -6.08
C GLN A 40 6.15 18.20 -7.59
N ARG A 41 5.37 17.24 -8.08
CA ARG A 41 5.48 16.71 -9.45
C ARG A 41 4.15 16.58 -10.19
N SER A 42 3.07 17.16 -9.66
CA SER A 42 1.76 17.13 -10.31
C SER A 42 1.19 18.54 -10.44
N ASP A 43 0.59 18.83 -11.59
CA ASP A 43 -0.26 20.02 -11.78
C ASP A 43 -1.65 19.84 -11.17
N HIS A 44 -2.02 18.62 -10.79
CA HIS A 44 -3.28 18.30 -10.14
C HIS A 44 -3.16 18.30 -8.62
N PRO A 45 -4.26 18.56 -7.88
CA PRO A 45 -4.25 18.49 -6.43
C PRO A 45 -3.74 17.14 -5.91
N ALA A 46 -2.68 17.16 -5.11
CA ALA A 46 -2.03 15.96 -4.58
C ALA A 46 -2.98 15.01 -3.82
N PHE A 47 -3.99 15.57 -3.16
CA PHE A 47 -5.01 14.81 -2.45
C PHE A 47 -5.84 13.90 -3.38
N LEU A 48 -6.08 14.30 -4.64
CA LEU A 48 -6.81 13.48 -5.61
C LEU A 48 -6.01 12.22 -5.97
N TRP A 49 -4.69 12.35 -6.15
CA TRP A 49 -3.82 11.22 -6.44
C TRP A 49 -3.73 10.25 -5.25
N ALA A 50 -3.68 10.76 -4.01
CA ALA A 50 -3.75 9.94 -2.82
C ALA A 50 -5.06 9.13 -2.74
N LEU A 51 -6.20 9.75 -3.08
CA LEU A 51 -7.51 9.09 -3.14
C LEU A 51 -7.56 8.00 -4.23
N VAL A 52 -7.03 8.29 -5.40
CA VAL A 52 -6.97 7.34 -6.52
C VAL A 52 -6.14 6.11 -6.15
N VAL A 53 -4.98 6.29 -5.52
CA VAL A 53 -4.14 5.19 -5.02
C VAL A 53 -4.77 4.47 -3.83
N PHE A 54 -5.52 5.17 -2.97
CA PHE A 54 -6.27 4.53 -1.89
C PHE A 54 -7.33 3.57 -2.44
N PHE A 55 -8.23 4.03 -3.32
CA PHE A 55 -9.31 3.19 -3.84
C PHE A 55 -8.87 2.17 -4.90
N ALA A 56 -7.80 2.47 -5.64
CA ALA A 56 -7.28 1.61 -6.67
C ALA A 56 -5.73 1.56 -6.59
N PRO A 57 -5.12 0.75 -5.71
CA PRO A 57 -3.68 0.81 -5.44
C PRO A 57 -2.81 0.61 -6.68
N PHE A 58 -3.00 -0.50 -7.41
CA PHE A 58 -2.19 -0.78 -8.58
C PHE A 58 -2.52 0.14 -9.76
N LEU A 59 -3.80 0.26 -10.11
CA LEU A 59 -4.23 1.10 -11.22
C LEU A 59 -3.93 2.58 -10.97
N GLY A 60 -4.15 3.04 -9.74
CA GLY A 60 -3.89 4.41 -9.32
C GLY A 60 -2.41 4.76 -9.34
N LEU A 61 -1.52 3.83 -8.97
CA LEU A 61 -0.08 4.03 -9.13
C LEU A 61 0.34 4.13 -10.60
N VAL A 62 -0.20 3.26 -11.45
CA VAL A 62 0.07 3.31 -12.90
C VAL A 62 -0.43 4.63 -13.50
N LEU A 63 -1.66 5.04 -13.18
CA LEU A 63 -2.22 6.31 -13.63
C LEU A 63 -1.40 7.50 -13.09
N TYR A 64 -0.94 7.44 -11.83
CA TYR A 64 -0.11 8.48 -11.25
C TYR A 64 1.21 8.61 -12.03
N TRP A 65 1.85 7.51 -12.40
CA TRP A 65 3.10 7.56 -13.16
C TRP A 65 2.93 8.08 -14.59
N ILE A 66 1.82 7.75 -15.26
CA ILE A 66 1.60 8.10 -16.67
C ILE A 66 1.01 9.50 -16.84
N LEU A 67 0.08 9.88 -15.95
CA LEU A 67 -0.73 11.09 -16.08
C LEU A 67 -0.54 12.08 -14.93
N GLY A 68 -0.24 11.58 -13.73
CA GLY A 68 -0.16 12.41 -12.52
C GLY A 68 1.19 13.04 -12.27
N ARG A 69 2.25 12.39 -12.73
CA ARG A 69 3.64 12.77 -12.50
C ARG A 69 4.19 13.42 -13.76
N ASN A 70 4.40 14.72 -13.70
CA ASN A 70 5.00 15.48 -14.78
C ASN A 70 6.41 14.95 -15.03
N ALA A 71 6.69 14.58 -16.29
CA ALA A 71 8.04 14.31 -16.75
C ALA A 71 8.80 15.65 -16.85
N TYR A 72 10.01 15.71 -16.30
CA TYR A 72 10.90 16.85 -16.47
C TYR A 72 11.17 17.13 -17.94
#